data_AF-A0AA35SE69-F1
#
_entry.id   AF-A0AA35SE69-F1
#
_cell.length_a   1.000
_cell.length_b   1.000
_cell.length_c   1.000
_cell.angle_alpha   90.00
_cell.angle_beta   90.00
_cell.angle_gamma   90.00
#
_symmetry.space_group_name_H-M   'P 1'
#
loop_
_entity.id
_entity.type
_entity.pdbx_description
1 polymer ?
#
loop_
_entity_poly.entity_id
_entity_poly.type
_entity_poly.pdbx_seq_one_letter_code
_entity_poly.pdbx_strand_id
1 'polypeptide(L)'
;MSSKLHVLNSSEEAGRSGARRPPGPLALELQKTMLRLKGQYMSEDGREVHYHQLRSSGLFQDYEGVARQLCDCDLTELDDNEKKAFFVNVYNALTVHGLARADPLPASVLELDRFWALTAYNIGGHLFSLDDIEHGVLRGEVSLFHLAYRK
;
A
#
# COMPACT_ATOMS: atom_id res chain seq x y z
N MET A 1 8.72 23.43 -5.09
CA MET A 1 7.29 23.13 -4.85
C MET A 1 7.22 21.81 -4.09
N SER A 2 6.50 21.76 -2.97
CA SER A 2 6.34 20.50 -2.22
C SER A 2 5.32 19.62 -2.97
N SER A 3 5.77 18.55 -3.63
CA SER A 3 4.86 17.61 -4.29
C SER A 3 4.02 16.89 -3.23
N LYS A 4 2.69 16.95 -3.39
CA LYS A 4 1.71 16.32 -2.50
C LYS A 4 1.77 14.79 -2.65
N LEU A 5 1.68 14.06 -1.53
CA LEU A 5 1.59 12.59 -1.53
C LEU A 5 0.35 12.11 -2.32
N HIS A 6 0.53 11.03 -3.07
CA HIS A 6 -0.53 10.26 -3.74
C HIS A 6 -1.03 9.19 -2.78
N VAL A 7 -2.01 9.54 -1.95
CA VAL A 7 -2.59 8.60 -0.97
C VAL A 7 -3.65 7.74 -1.65
N LEU A 8 -3.40 6.45 -1.79
CA LEU A 8 -4.18 5.56 -2.65
C LEU A 8 -5.34 4.82 -1.96
N ASN A 9 -5.49 4.96 -0.64
CA ASN A 9 -6.53 4.26 0.14
C ASN A 9 -7.41 5.19 1.00
N SER A 10 -7.39 6.49 0.72
CA SER A 10 -8.22 7.47 1.45
C SER A 10 -9.47 7.83 0.65
N SER A 11 -10.65 7.62 1.22
CA SER A 11 -11.91 8.25 0.79
C SER A 11 -12.45 9.14 1.91
N GLU A 12 -13.36 10.07 1.61
CA GLU A 12 -14.02 10.94 2.61
C GLU A 12 -14.83 10.18 3.69
N GLU A 13 -14.96 8.86 3.55
CA GLU A 13 -15.71 7.96 4.44
C GLU A 13 -14.82 7.15 5.38
N ALA A 14 -13.49 7.15 5.18
CA ALA A 14 -12.55 6.47 6.05
C ALA A 14 -12.56 7.12 7.46
N GLY A 15 -12.75 6.31 8.51
CA GLY A 15 -12.88 6.78 9.90
C GLY A 15 -14.30 6.77 10.49
N ARG A 16 -15.34 6.38 9.72
CA ARG A 16 -16.72 6.29 10.27
C ARG A 16 -17.06 4.99 10.99
N SER A 17 -16.21 3.96 10.85
CA SER A 17 -16.54 2.60 11.33
C SER A 17 -16.41 2.44 12.86
N GLY A 18 -15.55 3.21 13.53
CA GLY A 18 -15.30 3.10 14.99
C GLY A 18 -14.69 1.75 15.45
N ALA A 19 -14.84 0.69 14.66
CA ALA A 19 -14.28 -0.64 14.89
C ALA A 19 -12.86 -0.72 14.34
N ARG A 20 -11.88 -0.80 15.25
CA ARG A 20 -10.47 -1.03 14.93
C ARG A 20 -10.30 -2.39 14.26
N ARG A 21 -9.51 -2.43 13.18
CA ARG A 21 -9.21 -3.67 12.44
C ARG A 21 -7.86 -4.25 12.91
N PRO A 22 -7.78 -5.58 13.14
CA PRO A 22 -6.52 -6.21 13.54
C PRO A 22 -5.51 -6.14 12.38
N PRO A 23 -4.32 -5.54 12.55
CA PRO A 23 -3.42 -5.24 11.44
C PRO A 23 -2.90 -6.48 10.72
N GLY A 24 -2.47 -7.50 11.47
CA GLY A 24 -1.86 -8.71 10.91
C GLY A 24 -2.77 -9.45 9.93
N PRO A 25 -3.99 -9.85 10.35
CA PRO A 25 -4.98 -10.48 9.47
C PRO A 25 -5.32 -9.61 8.26
N LEU A 26 -5.43 -8.29 8.43
CA LEU A 26 -5.79 -7.38 7.35
C LEU A 26 -4.66 -7.24 6.31
N ALA A 27 -3.40 -7.14 6.74
CA ALA A 27 -2.26 -7.13 5.82
C ALA A 27 -2.10 -8.46 5.08
N LEU A 28 -2.41 -9.59 5.73
CA LEU A 28 -2.43 -10.90 5.08
C LEU A 28 -3.56 -11.00 4.06
N GLU A 29 -4.74 -10.48 4.36
CA GLU A 29 -5.84 -10.40 3.39
C GLU A 29 -5.47 -9.54 2.18
N LEU A 30 -4.86 -8.39 2.42
CA LEU A 30 -4.38 -7.50 1.35
C LEU A 30 -3.35 -8.20 0.45
N GLN A 31 -2.40 -8.91 1.06
CA GLN A 31 -1.41 -9.69 0.33
C GLN A 31 -2.08 -10.78 -0.53
N LYS A 32 -3.04 -11.53 0.03
CA LYS A 32 -3.76 -12.59 -0.70
C LYS A 32 -4.52 -12.03 -1.90
N THR A 33 -5.22 -10.90 -1.73
CA THR A 33 -5.96 -10.28 -2.84
C THR A 33 -5.00 -9.73 -3.91
N MET A 34 -3.87 -9.13 -3.53
CA MET A 34 -2.80 -8.73 -4.45
C MET A 34 -2.23 -9.92 -5.23
N LEU A 35 -1.97 -11.05 -4.57
CA LEU A 35 -1.45 -12.25 -5.22
C LEU A 35 -2.46 -12.84 -6.22
N ARG A 36 -3.75 -12.84 -5.88
CA ARG A 36 -4.83 -13.25 -6.80
C ARG A 36 -4.89 -12.35 -8.03
N LEU A 37 -4.79 -11.02 -7.84
CA LEU A 37 -4.72 -10.06 -8.93
C LEU A 37 -3.54 -10.34 -9.85
N LYS A 38 -2.33 -10.46 -9.29
CA LYS A 38 -1.14 -10.78 -10.08
C LYS A 38 -1.32 -12.09 -10.83
N GLY A 39 -1.79 -13.15 -10.17
CA GLY A 39 -1.99 -14.45 -10.82
C GLY A 39 -2.97 -14.43 -11.98
N GLN A 40 -4.03 -13.60 -11.92
CA GLN A 40 -5.04 -13.52 -12.97
C GLN A 40 -4.65 -12.61 -14.14
N TYR A 41 -3.83 -11.59 -13.89
CA TYR A 41 -3.49 -10.57 -14.88
C TYR A 41 -2.01 -10.60 -15.30
N MET A 42 -1.28 -11.64 -14.96
CA MET A 42 0.11 -11.84 -15.39
C MET A 42 0.15 -12.56 -16.74
N SER A 43 1.12 -12.23 -17.57
CA SER A 43 1.41 -12.93 -18.82
C SER A 43 1.74 -14.41 -18.55
N GLU A 44 1.50 -15.27 -19.53
CA GLU A 44 1.75 -16.72 -19.40
C GLU A 44 3.21 -17.06 -19.05
N ASP A 45 4.17 -16.23 -19.48
CA ASP A 45 5.59 -16.37 -19.19
C ASP A 45 6.01 -15.77 -17.83
N GLY A 46 5.08 -15.16 -17.10
CA GLY A 46 5.30 -14.59 -15.77
C GLY A 46 6.05 -13.26 -15.75
N ARG A 47 6.32 -12.65 -16.91
CA ARG A 47 7.21 -11.48 -17.01
C ARG A 47 6.49 -10.14 -16.87
N GLU A 48 5.22 -10.08 -17.26
CA GLU A 48 4.47 -8.82 -17.34
C GLU A 48 3.14 -8.93 -16.60
N VAL A 49 2.69 -7.81 -16.02
CA VAL A 49 1.35 -7.68 -15.44
C VAL A 49 0.54 -6.74 -16.32
N HIS A 50 -0.62 -7.18 -16.79
CA HIS A 50 -1.53 -6.42 -17.63
C HIS A 50 -2.34 -5.41 -16.82
N TYR A 51 -1.68 -4.35 -16.34
CA TYR A 51 -2.24 -3.35 -15.42
C TYR A 51 -3.51 -2.66 -15.93
N HIS A 52 -3.67 -2.48 -17.25
CA HIS A 52 -4.90 -1.92 -17.84
C HIS A 52 -6.14 -2.79 -17.58
N GLN A 53 -6.01 -4.11 -17.69
CA GLN A 53 -7.09 -5.06 -17.41
C GLN A 53 -7.30 -5.18 -15.90
N LEU A 54 -6.19 -5.25 -15.16
CA LEU A 54 -6.17 -5.33 -13.71
C LEU A 54 -6.97 -4.18 -13.09
N ARG A 55 -6.68 -2.92 -13.44
CA ARG A 55 -7.31 -1.73 -12.83
C ARG A 55 -8.82 -1.59 -13.10
N SER A 56 -9.33 -2.31 -14.09
CA SER A 56 -10.75 -2.30 -14.48
C SER A 56 -11.54 -3.49 -13.90
N SER A 57 -10.89 -4.34 -13.11
CA SER A 57 -11.46 -5.60 -12.61
C SER A 57 -12.21 -5.46 -11.28
N GLY A 58 -13.19 -6.34 -11.05
CA GLY A 58 -13.84 -6.45 -9.73
C GLY A 58 -12.86 -6.87 -8.62
N LEU A 59 -11.87 -7.71 -8.93
CA LEU A 59 -10.83 -8.08 -7.97
C LEU A 59 -9.99 -6.88 -7.52
N PHE A 60 -9.82 -5.90 -8.38
CA PHE A 60 -9.09 -4.69 -8.02
C PHE A 60 -9.94 -3.80 -7.11
N GLN A 61 -11.26 -3.74 -7.32
CA GLN A 61 -12.17 -3.07 -6.40
C GLN A 61 -12.18 -3.73 -5.01
N ASP A 62 -12.13 -5.07 -4.95
CA ASP A 62 -11.99 -5.81 -3.68
C ASP A 62 -10.68 -5.46 -2.98
N TYR A 63 -9.57 -5.46 -3.73
CA TYR A 63 -8.25 -5.08 -3.25
C TYR A 63 -8.23 -3.66 -2.67
N GLU A 64 -8.82 -2.69 -3.38
CA GLU A 64 -8.97 -1.31 -2.89
C GLU A 64 -9.84 -1.23 -1.65
N GLY A 65 -10.86 -2.11 -1.54
CA GLY A 65 -11.67 -2.29 -0.34
C GLY A 65 -10.86 -2.73 0.87
N VAL A 66 -9.97 -3.70 0.69
CA VAL A 66 -9.07 -4.15 1.77
C VAL A 66 -8.06 -3.05 2.12
N ALA A 67 -7.46 -2.39 1.12
CA ALA A 67 -6.50 -1.31 1.35
C ALA A 67 -7.11 -0.13 2.12
N ARG A 68 -8.37 0.23 1.86
CA ARG A 68 -9.11 1.28 2.59
C ARG A 68 -9.28 0.97 4.08
N GLN A 69 -9.40 -0.30 4.46
CA GLN A 69 -9.55 -0.67 5.87
C GLN A 69 -8.27 -0.44 6.70
N LEU A 70 -7.10 -0.29 6.05
CA LEU A 70 -5.86 0.05 6.75
C LEU A 70 -5.94 1.40 7.48
N CYS A 71 -6.80 2.32 7.02
CA CYS A 71 -7.03 3.61 7.66
C CYS A 71 -7.48 3.48 9.13
N ASP A 72 -8.15 2.37 9.47
CA ASP A 72 -8.71 2.10 10.81
C ASP A 72 -7.89 1.03 11.58
N CYS A 73 -6.64 0.78 11.18
CA CYS A 73 -5.73 -0.15 11.88
C CYS A 73 -5.11 0.46 13.14
N ASP A 74 -4.88 -0.40 14.13
CA ASP A 74 -4.12 -0.06 15.34
C ASP A 74 -2.80 -0.84 15.41
N LEU A 75 -1.69 -0.15 15.23
CA LEU A 75 -0.35 -0.75 15.19
C LEU A 75 0.30 -0.90 16.58
N THR A 76 -0.35 -0.45 17.67
CA THR A 76 0.29 -0.35 18.98
C THR A 76 0.61 -1.70 19.61
N GLU A 77 -0.18 -2.73 19.31
CA GLU A 77 -0.06 -4.06 19.92
C GLU A 77 0.90 -5.00 19.17
N LEU A 78 1.39 -4.62 17.99
CA LEU A 78 2.30 -5.46 17.21
C LEU A 78 3.71 -5.45 17.79
N ASP A 79 4.33 -6.64 17.90
CA ASP A 79 5.76 -6.75 18.16
C ASP A 79 6.61 -6.36 16.93
N ASP A 80 7.93 -6.32 17.07
CA ASP A 80 8.83 -5.90 15.98
C ASP A 80 8.80 -6.83 14.75
N ASN A 81 8.60 -8.14 14.96
CA ASN A 81 8.50 -9.11 13.86
C ASN A 81 7.14 -9.00 13.16
N GLU A 82 6.07 -8.84 13.94
CA GLU A 82 4.72 -8.63 13.43
C GLU A 82 4.61 -7.31 12.67
N LYS A 83 5.22 -6.23 13.17
CA LYS A 83 5.33 -4.94 12.46
C LYS A 83 6.07 -5.11 11.15
N LYS A 84 7.23 -5.76 11.13
CA LYS A 84 7.96 -6.02 9.89
C LYS A 84 7.13 -6.83 8.89
N ALA A 85 6.50 -7.91 9.33
CA ALA A 85 5.65 -8.74 8.47
C ALA A 85 4.46 -7.95 7.91
N PHE A 86 3.81 -7.14 8.74
CA PHE A 86 2.75 -6.23 8.34
C PHE A 86 3.23 -5.28 7.24
N PHE A 87 4.33 -4.57 7.49
CA PHE A 87 4.84 -3.55 6.56
C PHE A 87 5.43 -4.13 5.27
N VAL A 88 5.99 -5.34 5.29
CA VAL A 88 6.38 -6.05 4.04
C VAL A 88 5.16 -6.35 3.17
N ASN A 89 4.06 -6.82 3.77
CA ASN A 89 2.83 -7.09 3.03
C ASN A 89 2.23 -5.80 2.45
N VAL A 90 2.22 -4.73 3.25
CA VAL A 90 1.74 -3.41 2.81
C VAL A 90 2.61 -2.81 1.73
N TYR A 91 3.94 -2.88 1.84
CA TYR A 91 4.88 -2.35 0.84
C TYR A 91 4.67 -2.98 -0.53
N ASN A 92 4.60 -4.31 -0.57
CA ASN A 92 4.38 -5.05 -1.82
C ASN A 92 3.02 -4.69 -2.43
N ALA A 93 1.98 -4.62 -1.60
CA ALA A 93 0.65 -4.22 -2.02
C ALA A 93 0.65 -2.80 -2.60
N LEU A 94 1.17 -1.82 -1.86
CA LEU A 94 1.22 -0.42 -2.27
C LEU A 94 1.97 -0.23 -3.59
N THR A 95 3.05 -0.98 -3.81
CA THR A 95 3.80 -0.98 -5.07
C THR A 95 2.92 -1.38 -6.25
N VAL A 96 2.15 -2.47 -6.12
CA VAL A 96 1.22 -2.93 -7.17
C VAL A 96 0.09 -1.91 -7.39
N HIS A 97 -0.43 -1.31 -6.32
CA HIS A 97 -1.47 -0.28 -6.43
C HIS A 97 -0.95 0.95 -7.17
N GLY A 98 0.24 1.45 -6.81
CA GLY A 98 0.88 2.58 -7.47
C GLY A 98 1.04 2.36 -8.97
N LEU A 99 1.53 1.19 -9.38
CA LEU A 99 1.67 0.83 -10.79
C LEU A 99 0.32 0.68 -11.50
N ALA A 100 -0.68 0.10 -10.84
CA ALA A 100 -2.03 -0.04 -11.41
C ALA A 100 -2.74 1.31 -11.62
N ARG A 101 -2.42 2.32 -10.80
CA ARG A 101 -2.98 3.67 -10.87
C ARG A 101 -2.12 4.67 -11.65
N ALA A 102 -0.92 4.28 -12.08
CA ALA A 102 -0.11 5.09 -12.98
C ALA A 102 -0.82 5.27 -14.33
N ASP A 103 -0.97 6.52 -14.77
CA ASP A 103 -1.54 6.87 -16.07
C ASP A 103 -0.74 8.06 -16.64
N PRO A 104 -0.02 7.88 -17.77
CA PRO A 104 0.11 6.65 -18.56
C PRO A 104 0.85 5.54 -17.81
N LEU A 105 0.64 4.28 -18.24
CA LEU A 105 1.41 3.16 -17.72
C LEU A 105 2.86 3.29 -18.19
N PRO A 106 3.85 3.32 -17.28
CA PRO A 106 5.24 3.48 -17.65
C PRO A 106 5.81 2.15 -18.20
N ALA A 107 6.88 2.22 -19.01
CA ALA A 107 7.60 1.01 -19.42
C ALA A 107 8.44 0.43 -18.26
N SER A 108 8.80 1.29 -17.30
CA SER A 108 9.49 0.91 -16.07
C SER A 108 9.03 1.79 -14.91
N VAL A 109 8.93 1.21 -13.71
CA VAL A 109 8.65 1.98 -12.47
C VAL A 109 9.65 3.13 -12.25
N LEU A 110 10.87 3.01 -12.79
CA LEU A 110 11.91 4.04 -12.69
C LEU A 110 11.59 5.31 -13.49
N GLU A 111 10.63 5.25 -14.42
CA GLU A 111 10.15 6.41 -15.18
C GLU A 111 9.13 7.25 -14.40
N LEU A 112 8.60 6.71 -13.30
CA LEU A 112 7.67 7.44 -12.44
C LEU A 112 8.44 8.34 -11.49
N ASP A 113 8.34 9.66 -11.73
CA ASP A 113 9.02 10.67 -10.91
C ASP A 113 8.67 10.50 -9.43
N ARG A 114 9.71 10.34 -8.60
CA ARG A 114 9.60 10.21 -7.14
C ARG A 114 8.56 9.18 -6.67
N PHE A 115 8.39 8.09 -7.43
CA PHE A 115 7.40 7.04 -7.15
C PHE A 115 7.41 6.58 -5.69
N TRP A 116 8.58 6.27 -5.15
CA TRP A 116 8.73 5.79 -3.77
C TRP A 116 8.39 6.86 -2.73
N ALA A 117 8.79 8.10 -2.98
CA ALA A 117 8.59 9.21 -2.05
C ALA A 117 7.15 9.76 -2.06
N LEU A 118 6.39 9.52 -3.13
CA LEU A 118 5.05 10.10 -3.30
C LEU A 118 3.90 9.09 -3.22
N THR A 119 4.12 7.82 -3.53
CA THR A 119 3.08 6.79 -3.47
C THR A 119 2.87 6.35 -2.03
N ALA A 120 1.67 6.55 -1.48
CA ALA A 120 1.43 6.38 -0.05
C ALA A 120 0.10 5.70 0.28
N TYR A 121 0.05 5.12 1.49
CA TYR A 121 -1.18 4.72 2.17
C TYR A 121 -1.35 5.46 3.49
N ASN A 122 -2.60 5.66 3.87
CA ASN A 122 -3.01 5.98 5.23
C ASN A 122 -3.16 4.67 6.02
N ILE A 123 -2.42 4.54 7.13
CA ILE A 123 -2.47 3.40 8.03
C ILE A 123 -2.68 3.93 9.45
N GLY A 124 -3.85 3.64 10.03
CA GLY A 124 -4.21 4.11 11.37
C GLY A 124 -4.20 5.64 11.52
N GLY A 125 -4.48 6.39 10.45
CA GLY A 125 -4.43 7.86 10.44
C GLY A 125 -3.06 8.47 10.08
N HIS A 126 -2.05 7.65 9.81
CA HIS A 126 -0.70 8.09 9.47
C HIS A 126 -0.37 7.80 8.01
N LEU A 127 0.27 8.75 7.32
CA LEU A 127 0.66 8.58 5.93
C LEU A 127 2.03 7.92 5.83
N PHE A 128 2.11 6.81 5.10
CA PHE A 128 3.32 6.07 4.84
C PHE A 128 3.55 5.96 3.33
N SER A 129 4.59 6.61 2.83
CA SER A 129 5.11 6.36 1.48
C SER A 129 5.90 5.05 1.41
N LEU A 130 6.20 4.56 0.21
CA LEU A 130 7.09 3.41 0.04
C LEU A 130 8.47 3.66 0.67
N ASP A 131 9.01 4.87 0.52
CA ASP A 131 10.28 5.28 1.16
C ASP A 131 10.20 5.24 2.69
N ASP A 132 9.10 5.74 3.26
CA ASP A 132 8.88 5.74 4.71
C ASP A 132 8.83 4.31 5.26
N ILE A 133 8.19 3.39 4.52
CA ILE A 133 8.12 1.98 4.90
C ILE A 133 9.50 1.32 4.80
N GLU A 134 10.20 1.50 3.68
CA GLU A 134 11.48 0.86 3.41
C GLU A 134 12.57 1.33 4.39
N HIS A 135 12.82 2.63 4.45
CA HIS A 135 13.91 3.19 5.26
C HIS A 135 13.53 3.29 6.74
N GLY A 136 12.25 3.58 7.03
CA GLY A 136 11.80 3.72 8.41
C GLY A 136 11.61 2.40 9.12
N VAL A 137 10.81 1.51 8.53
CA VAL A 137 10.39 0.28 9.22
C VAL A 137 11.30 -0.89 8.92
N LEU A 138 11.58 -1.14 7.64
CA LEU A 138 12.24 -2.38 7.22
C LEU A 138 13.75 -2.34 7.46
N ARG A 139 14.39 -1.19 7.21
CA ARG A 139 15.83 -0.99 7.43
C ARG A 139 16.16 -0.39 8.81
N GLY A 140 15.18 0.20 9.49
CA GLY A 140 15.37 0.82 10.81
C GLY A 140 16.25 2.07 10.80
N GLU A 141 16.40 2.72 9.65
CA GLU A 141 17.25 3.91 9.46
C GLU A 141 16.57 5.17 10.00
N VAL A 142 15.23 5.19 10.03
CA VAL A 142 14.41 6.31 10.54
C VAL A 142 13.36 5.79 11.51
N SER A 143 13.26 6.36 12.71
CA SER A 143 12.25 5.91 13.68
C SER A 143 10.82 6.08 13.14
N LEU A 144 9.99 5.04 13.28
CA LEU A 144 8.54 5.06 13.05
C LEU A 144 7.86 6.25 13.75
N PHE A 145 8.37 6.63 14.92
CA PHE A 145 7.90 7.80 15.65
C PHE A 145 8.02 9.07 14.80
N HIS A 146 9.12 9.26 14.06
CA HIS A 146 9.33 10.45 13.25
C HIS A 146 8.40 10.51 12.01
N LEU A 147 8.03 9.35 11.47
CA LEU A 147 7.19 9.23 10.28
C LEU A 147 5.70 9.44 10.59
N ALA A 148 5.24 8.97 11.76
CA ALA A 148 3.85 9.13 12.21
C ALA A 148 3.42 10.59 12.47
N TYR A 149 4.35 11.55 12.65
CA TYR A 149 4.02 12.96 12.94
C TYR A 149 4.02 13.89 11.72
N ARG A 150 4.15 13.38 10.49
CA ARG A 150 3.86 14.18 9.29
C ARG A 150 2.33 14.35 9.17
N LYS A 151 1.80 15.45 9.71
CA LYS A 151 0.42 15.92 9.46
C LYS A 151 0.29 16.55 8.08
#